data_AF-A0A150I3P9-F1
#
_entry.id   AF-A0A150I3P9-F1
#
_cell.length_a   1.000
_cell.length_b   1.000
_cell.length_c   1.000
_cell.angle_alpha   90.00
_cell.angle_beta   90.00
_cell.angle_gamma   90.00
#
_symmetry.space_group_name_H-M   'P 1'
#
loop_
_entity.id
_entity.type
_entity.pdbx_description
1 polymer ?
#
loop_
_entity_poly.entity_id
_entity_poly.type
_entity_poly.pdbx_seq_one_letter_code
_entity_poly.pdbx_strand_id
1 'polypeptide(L)'
;MMRIFNICLLCTVFITGCQKTPQNAIENEQQQKQPSVKTKSANHECQTLSQNLEKIGRSSTVESLTQVNTQLKKCMTQADNTQQLKWLDDSTKMYKRFLDADTDEKSLDALLEYSYSILDNENNHPDRRTSTIQVGSQELFKKLAKRDQYLLKHQGQAYIDFQYIGEGVFEYRRQPQYILDIFAPALPIDQQRFVKQMAMDNQDILYNDAALTISWNELVNRALFWENYLKKYPNAKFKTDAQSLLDEYRYLIFLGVDNSPVSDEFAPNTWIDPDALAAIKALAKRTDTNLSSTAQKFLDFIATPIEQRSEKFQIVSDSDIHEASATSESHETPNPYEQLKSLLQLSSPWEKERQKDCHVDAICIQI
;
A
#
# COMPACT_ATOMS: atom_id res chain seq x y z
N MET A 1 23.60 76.38 -1.80
CA MET A 1 24.22 75.12 -2.28
C MET A 1 23.21 74.41 -3.18
N MET A 2 23.69 73.77 -4.25
CA MET A 2 23.00 73.10 -5.39
C MET A 2 21.52 73.40 -5.73
N ARG A 3 21.31 73.67 -7.02
CA ARG A 3 20.04 73.97 -7.72
C ARG A 3 19.92 73.06 -8.95
N ILE A 4 18.75 73.09 -9.64
CA ILE A 4 18.56 72.78 -11.09
C ILE A 4 18.66 71.26 -11.41
N PHE A 5 17.82 70.59 -12.23
CA PHE A 5 16.62 70.91 -13.05
C PHE A 5 15.81 69.59 -13.24
N ASN A 6 14.74 69.42 -14.03
CA ASN A 6 14.08 70.22 -15.08
C ASN A 6 12.55 69.92 -15.16
N ILE A 7 11.85 70.55 -16.12
CA ILE A 7 10.48 70.23 -16.59
C ILE A 7 10.48 70.17 -18.13
N CYS A 8 9.70 69.27 -18.76
CA CYS A 8 8.95 69.49 -20.03
C CYS A 8 8.30 68.19 -20.57
N LEU A 9 7.37 68.20 -21.53
CA LEU A 9 6.05 68.85 -21.63
C LEU A 9 5.31 68.26 -22.86
N LEU A 10 4.02 67.92 -22.72
CA LEU A 10 2.95 67.80 -23.76
C LEU A 10 3.22 67.15 -25.15
N CYS A 11 2.28 66.29 -25.57
CA CYS A 11 1.29 66.68 -26.60
C CYS A 11 0.09 65.72 -26.67
N THR A 12 -1.08 66.27 -27.00
CA THR A 12 -2.39 65.61 -27.10
C THR A 12 -2.80 65.37 -28.56
N VAL A 13 -3.79 64.50 -28.81
CA VAL A 13 -5.08 64.83 -29.47
C VAL A 13 -6.04 63.62 -29.52
N PHE A 14 -7.32 63.95 -29.43
CA PHE A 14 -8.60 63.20 -29.46
C PHE A 14 -8.74 62.11 -30.58
N ILE A 15 -9.75 61.21 -30.60
CA ILE A 15 -11.20 61.48 -30.81
C ILE A 15 -12.09 60.25 -30.43
N THR A 16 -13.22 60.52 -29.75
CA THR A 16 -14.54 59.79 -29.56
C THR A 16 -14.68 58.25 -29.73
N GLY A 17 -15.62 57.57 -29.05
CA GLY A 17 -16.65 58.02 -28.11
C GLY A 17 -17.72 56.96 -27.76
N CYS A 18 -18.62 57.34 -26.84
CA CYS A 18 -19.88 56.72 -26.38
C CYS A 18 -20.26 55.26 -26.74
N GLN A 19 -20.60 54.46 -25.70
CA GLN A 19 -21.73 53.53 -25.76
C GLN A 19 -22.61 53.63 -24.50
N LYS A 20 -23.93 53.61 -24.72
CA LYS A 20 -24.98 53.34 -23.72
C LYS A 20 -25.58 51.97 -24.03
N THR A 21 -25.94 51.21 -23.01
CA THR A 21 -26.83 50.03 -23.11
C THR A 21 -28.25 50.47 -23.52
N PRO A 22 -29.03 49.62 -24.24
CA PRO A 22 -30.06 48.84 -23.53
C PRO A 22 -30.30 47.42 -24.09
N GLN A 23 -31.29 46.72 -23.53
CA GLN A 23 -31.58 45.28 -23.64
C GLN A 23 -32.57 44.87 -24.77
N ASN A 24 -32.56 43.55 -25.04
CA ASN A 24 -33.61 42.69 -25.62
C ASN A 24 -33.91 42.73 -27.13
N ALA A 25 -33.59 41.63 -27.83
CA ALA A 25 -34.57 40.78 -28.55
C ALA A 25 -33.94 39.47 -29.15
N ILE A 26 -34.48 38.33 -28.73
CA ILE A 26 -34.89 37.13 -29.50
C ILE A 26 -33.93 36.50 -30.56
N GLU A 27 -33.53 35.26 -30.25
CA GLU A 27 -33.31 34.06 -31.11
C GLU A 27 -32.79 34.20 -32.56
N ASN A 28 -31.61 33.60 -32.83
CA ASN A 28 -31.57 32.28 -33.51
C ASN A 28 -30.20 31.60 -33.43
N GLU A 29 -30.18 30.30 -33.71
CA GLU A 29 -29.01 29.41 -33.64
C GLU A 29 -27.94 29.72 -34.70
N GLN A 30 -26.65 29.58 -34.36
CA GLN A 30 -25.75 28.56 -34.96
C GLN A 30 -24.28 28.68 -34.49
N GLN A 31 -23.73 27.53 -34.08
CA GLN A 31 -22.30 27.15 -34.14
C GLN A 31 -21.23 28.13 -33.63
N GLN A 32 -21.00 28.15 -32.31
CA GLN A 32 -19.69 28.53 -31.78
C GLN A 32 -18.73 27.33 -31.76
N LYS A 33 -17.58 27.47 -32.43
CA LYS A 33 -16.46 26.51 -32.36
C LYS A 33 -15.94 26.44 -30.92
N GLN A 34 -15.93 25.24 -30.33
CA GLN A 34 -15.14 24.98 -29.13
C GLN A 34 -13.65 25.31 -29.39
N PRO A 35 -12.93 25.92 -28.43
CA PRO A 35 -11.48 25.95 -28.46
C PRO A 35 -10.97 24.51 -28.44
N SER A 36 -10.15 24.14 -29.43
CA SER A 36 -9.62 22.78 -29.51
C SER A 36 -8.74 22.45 -28.32
N VAL A 37 -9.14 21.44 -27.55
CA VAL A 37 -8.25 20.76 -26.62
C VAL A 37 -7.12 20.19 -27.47
N LYS A 38 -5.93 20.80 -27.39
CA LYS A 38 -4.73 20.28 -28.05
C LYS A 38 -4.27 19.02 -27.34
N THR A 39 -4.81 17.88 -27.74
CA THR A 39 -4.22 16.57 -27.45
C THR A 39 -2.76 16.61 -27.90
N LYS A 40 -1.82 16.62 -26.95
CA LYS A 40 -0.40 16.47 -27.29
C LYS A 40 -0.26 15.12 -27.97
N SER A 41 0.19 15.12 -29.23
CA SER A 41 0.58 13.90 -29.92
C SER A 41 1.66 13.22 -29.07
N ALA A 42 1.33 12.08 -28.46
CA ALA A 42 2.30 11.30 -27.72
C ALA A 42 3.46 10.94 -28.65
N ASN A 43 4.70 11.02 -28.16
CA ASN A 43 5.87 10.62 -28.93
C ASN A 43 5.68 9.18 -29.45
N HIS A 44 6.18 8.86 -30.65
CA HIS A 44 6.05 7.53 -31.23
C HIS A 44 6.63 6.44 -30.31
N GLU A 45 7.70 6.77 -29.57
CA GLU A 45 8.24 5.94 -28.48
C GLU A 45 7.20 5.52 -27.44
N CYS A 46 6.23 6.37 -27.08
CA CYS A 46 5.24 6.04 -26.05
C CYS A 46 4.08 5.18 -26.59
N GLN A 47 3.91 5.13 -27.92
CA GLN A 47 2.87 4.32 -28.57
C GLN A 47 3.21 2.82 -28.54
N THR A 48 4.50 2.48 -28.60
CA THR A 48 4.98 1.08 -28.56
C THR A 48 5.27 0.55 -27.15
N LEU A 49 5.12 1.39 -26.12
CA LEU A 49 5.55 1.08 -24.76
C LEU A 49 4.88 -0.17 -24.16
N SER A 50 3.56 -0.34 -24.27
CA SER A 50 2.90 -1.56 -23.75
C SER A 50 3.42 -2.83 -24.44
N GLN A 51 3.66 -2.79 -25.76
CA GLN A 51 4.25 -3.93 -26.48
C GLN A 51 5.69 -4.21 -26.06
N ASN A 52 6.44 -3.20 -25.63
CA ASN A 52 7.80 -3.36 -25.11
C ASN A 52 7.79 -3.94 -23.68
N LEU A 53 6.87 -3.50 -22.82
CA LEU A 53 6.62 -4.10 -21.50
C LEU A 53 6.24 -5.58 -21.63
N GLU A 54 5.35 -5.92 -22.56
CA GLU A 54 4.90 -7.29 -22.85
C GLU A 54 6.04 -8.24 -23.27
N LYS A 55 7.01 -7.76 -24.07
CA LYS A 55 8.15 -8.56 -24.55
C LYS A 55 9.20 -8.90 -23.50
N ILE A 56 9.23 -8.17 -22.38
CA ILE A 56 10.17 -8.45 -21.29
C ILE A 56 9.64 -9.63 -20.46
N GLY A 57 10.54 -10.58 -20.17
CA GLY A 57 10.28 -11.79 -19.39
C GLY A 57 11.56 -12.55 -19.03
N ARG A 58 11.43 -13.83 -18.66
CA ARG A 58 12.49 -14.70 -18.10
C ARG A 58 13.82 -14.71 -18.87
N SER A 59 13.79 -14.65 -20.20
CA SER A 59 14.99 -14.66 -21.05
C SER A 59 15.57 -13.27 -21.36
N SER A 60 14.91 -12.20 -20.92
CA SER A 60 15.36 -10.82 -21.09
C SER A 60 16.51 -10.49 -20.13
N THR A 61 17.31 -9.49 -20.51
CA THR A 61 18.44 -9.03 -19.69
C THR A 61 18.09 -7.78 -18.88
N VAL A 62 18.86 -7.49 -17.84
CA VAL A 62 18.74 -6.29 -17.00
C VAL A 62 18.90 -5.00 -17.81
N GLU A 63 19.72 -4.99 -18.86
CA GLU A 63 19.84 -3.86 -19.78
C GLU A 63 18.52 -3.61 -20.51
N SER A 64 17.87 -4.67 -21.03
CA SER A 64 16.58 -4.54 -21.72
C SER A 64 15.45 -4.10 -20.77
N LEU A 65 15.43 -4.62 -19.54
CA LEU A 65 14.52 -4.16 -18.47
C LEU A 65 14.75 -2.68 -18.14
N THR A 66 16.01 -2.26 -18.00
CA THR A 66 16.41 -0.87 -17.72
C THR A 66 16.04 0.09 -18.85
N GLN A 67 16.19 -0.34 -20.11
CA GLN A 67 15.77 0.42 -21.29
C GLN A 67 14.27 0.67 -21.29
N VAL A 68 13.46 -0.37 -21.09
CA VAL A 68 11.99 -0.27 -21.06
C VAL A 68 11.52 0.57 -19.86
N ASN A 69 12.14 0.43 -18.69
CA ASN A 69 11.86 1.28 -17.53
C ASN A 69 12.18 2.77 -17.78
N THR A 70 13.26 3.04 -18.50
CA THR A 70 13.64 4.41 -18.90
C THR A 70 12.64 5.00 -19.89
N GLN A 71 12.20 4.22 -20.88
CA GLN A 71 11.14 4.58 -21.84
C GLN A 71 9.82 4.88 -21.09
N LEU A 72 9.43 4.00 -20.17
CA LEU A 72 8.25 4.16 -19.31
C LEU A 72 8.29 5.47 -18.53
N LYS A 73 9.36 5.72 -17.77
CA LYS A 73 9.54 6.96 -16.98
C LYS A 73 9.45 8.22 -17.83
N LYS A 74 10.00 8.22 -19.06
CA LYS A 74 9.90 9.32 -20.03
C LYS A 74 8.45 9.54 -20.54
N CYS A 75 7.66 8.48 -20.63
CA CYS A 75 6.29 8.52 -21.14
C CYS A 75 5.24 8.86 -20.08
N MET A 76 5.49 8.62 -18.80
CA MET A 76 4.53 8.87 -17.70
C MET A 76 3.95 10.30 -17.67
N THR A 77 4.73 11.32 -18.02
CA THR A 77 4.30 12.73 -18.05
C THR A 77 3.58 13.14 -19.34
N GLN A 78 3.49 12.23 -20.32
CA GLN A 78 2.81 12.45 -21.61
C GLN A 78 1.44 11.75 -21.68
N ALA A 79 1.14 10.88 -20.72
CA ALA A 79 -0.09 10.10 -20.64
C ALA A 79 -1.11 10.72 -19.67
N ASP A 80 -2.41 10.47 -19.92
CA ASP A 80 -3.45 10.69 -18.93
C ASP A 80 -3.42 9.61 -17.83
N ASN A 81 -4.17 9.83 -16.76
CA ASN A 81 -4.14 8.91 -15.61
C ASN A 81 -4.68 7.50 -15.92
N THR A 82 -5.58 7.35 -16.88
CA THR A 82 -6.06 6.03 -17.33
C THR A 82 -4.93 5.23 -17.95
N GLN A 83 -4.17 5.86 -18.85
CA GLN A 83 -3.03 5.22 -19.52
C GLN A 83 -1.83 5.02 -18.57
N GLN A 84 -1.60 5.93 -17.63
CA GLN A 84 -0.63 5.76 -16.53
C GLN A 84 -0.95 4.50 -15.69
N LEU A 85 -2.21 4.32 -15.30
CA LEU A 85 -2.65 3.16 -14.52
C LEU A 85 -2.59 1.86 -15.33
N LYS A 86 -2.85 1.91 -16.65
CA LYS A 86 -2.61 0.73 -17.52
C LYS A 86 -1.13 0.36 -17.55
N TRP A 87 -0.22 1.32 -17.71
CA TRP A 87 1.22 1.02 -17.68
C TRP A 87 1.71 0.53 -16.32
N LEU A 88 1.04 0.90 -15.23
CA LEU A 88 1.34 0.38 -13.91
C LEU A 88 1.07 -1.13 -13.85
N ASP A 89 -0.12 -1.56 -14.28
CA ASP A 89 -0.48 -2.97 -14.43
C ASP A 89 0.42 -3.72 -15.43
N ASP A 90 0.64 -3.17 -16.63
CA ASP A 90 1.57 -3.73 -17.63
C ASP A 90 2.98 -3.93 -17.03
N SER A 91 3.48 -2.98 -16.22
CA SER A 91 4.79 -3.07 -15.56
C SER A 91 4.85 -4.12 -14.45
N THR A 92 3.76 -4.30 -13.70
CA THR A 92 3.68 -5.32 -12.65
C THR A 92 3.71 -6.71 -13.28
N LYS A 93 2.95 -6.91 -14.37
CA LYS A 93 3.00 -8.15 -15.18
C LYS A 93 4.37 -8.38 -15.82
N MET A 94 5.05 -7.31 -16.26
CA MET A 94 6.43 -7.38 -16.75
C MET A 94 7.39 -7.92 -15.69
N TYR A 95 7.37 -7.37 -14.47
CA TYR A 95 8.24 -7.86 -13.40
C TYR A 95 7.90 -9.28 -12.97
N LYS A 96 6.62 -9.67 -12.87
CA LYS A 96 6.23 -11.08 -12.61
C LYS A 96 6.81 -12.04 -13.66
N ARG A 97 6.78 -11.68 -14.96
CA ARG A 97 7.42 -12.48 -16.03
C ARG A 97 8.95 -12.45 -16.01
N PHE A 98 9.56 -11.35 -15.56
CA PHE A 98 11.02 -11.22 -15.53
C PHE A 98 11.61 -11.98 -14.35
N LEU A 99 11.04 -11.83 -13.15
CA LEU A 99 11.55 -12.44 -11.91
C LEU A 99 11.23 -13.94 -11.78
N ASP A 100 10.46 -14.49 -12.71
CA ASP A 100 10.21 -15.92 -12.89
C ASP A 100 11.50 -16.76 -12.79
N ALA A 101 11.55 -17.64 -11.78
CA ALA A 101 12.71 -18.45 -11.37
C ALA A 101 12.49 -19.94 -11.71
N ASP A 102 13.51 -20.81 -11.59
CA ASP A 102 13.36 -22.24 -11.91
C ASP A 102 12.61 -22.94 -10.75
N THR A 103 11.48 -23.60 -11.05
CA THR A 103 10.57 -24.19 -10.04
C THR A 103 10.59 -25.72 -10.01
N ASP A 104 11.59 -26.36 -10.60
CA ASP A 104 11.81 -27.79 -10.42
C ASP A 104 12.40 -28.08 -9.04
N GLU A 105 12.08 -29.24 -8.48
CA GLU A 105 12.48 -29.69 -7.13
C GLU A 105 13.96 -29.41 -6.82
N LYS A 106 14.86 -29.75 -7.75
CA LYS A 106 16.30 -29.56 -7.57
C LYS A 106 16.72 -28.08 -7.56
N SER A 107 16.06 -27.23 -8.33
CA SER A 107 16.32 -25.78 -8.33
C SER A 107 15.81 -25.14 -7.04
N LEU A 108 14.63 -25.56 -6.57
CA LEU A 108 14.06 -25.13 -5.28
C LEU A 108 14.95 -25.57 -4.10
N ASP A 109 15.39 -26.83 -4.05
CA ASP A 109 16.31 -27.34 -3.03
C ASP A 109 17.62 -26.53 -3.00
N ALA A 110 18.21 -26.25 -4.16
CA ALA A 110 19.45 -25.48 -4.25
C ALA A 110 19.26 -24.02 -3.81
N LEU A 111 18.12 -23.41 -4.14
CA LEU A 111 17.77 -22.06 -3.71
C LEU A 111 17.52 -22.00 -2.20
N LEU A 112 16.89 -23.03 -1.63
CA LEU A 112 16.64 -23.16 -0.20
C LEU A 112 17.95 -23.37 0.59
N GLU A 113 18.83 -24.28 0.16
CA GLU A 113 20.18 -24.44 0.73
C GLU A 113 20.95 -23.10 0.73
N TYR A 114 20.92 -22.37 -0.40
CA TYR A 114 21.58 -21.07 -0.50
C TYR A 114 20.95 -20.04 0.45
N SER A 115 19.61 -20.01 0.53
CA SER A 115 18.85 -19.07 1.38
C SER A 115 19.14 -19.27 2.86
N TYR A 116 19.20 -20.51 3.35
CA TYR A 116 19.66 -20.78 4.73
C TYR A 116 21.08 -20.26 4.98
N SER A 117 22.00 -20.41 4.02
CA SER A 117 23.36 -19.87 4.16
C SER A 117 23.43 -18.33 4.13
N ILE A 118 22.35 -17.62 3.78
CA ILE A 118 22.22 -16.18 3.99
C ILE A 118 21.96 -15.91 5.47
N LEU A 119 21.03 -16.66 6.10
CA LEU A 119 20.61 -16.50 7.49
C LEU A 119 21.67 -16.95 8.50
N ASP A 120 22.41 -18.02 8.20
CA ASP A 120 23.50 -18.54 9.04
C ASP A 120 24.74 -17.62 9.10
N ASN A 121 24.84 -16.63 8.19
CA ASN A 121 25.98 -15.73 8.13
C ASN A 121 25.83 -14.63 9.19
N GLU A 122 26.62 -14.68 10.25
CA GLU A 122 26.59 -13.70 11.36
C GLU A 122 26.72 -12.22 10.93
N ASN A 123 27.27 -11.94 9.74
CA ASN A 123 27.35 -10.58 9.17
C ASN A 123 26.01 -10.10 8.60
N ASN A 124 25.13 -11.02 8.19
CA ASN A 124 23.76 -10.78 7.75
C ASN A 124 22.84 -10.76 8.99
N HIS A 125 22.98 -9.78 9.88
CA HIS A 125 22.12 -9.67 11.06
C HIS A 125 20.63 -9.57 10.65
N PRO A 126 19.74 -10.44 11.17
CA PRO A 126 18.31 -10.39 10.85
C PRO A 126 17.60 -9.19 11.48
N ASP A 127 18.12 -8.67 12.60
CA ASP A 127 17.57 -7.51 13.33
C ASP A 127 17.99 -6.17 12.71
N ARG A 128 17.98 -6.08 11.37
CA ARG A 128 18.25 -4.82 10.67
C ARG A 128 17.37 -4.65 9.46
N ARG A 129 16.58 -3.56 9.53
CA ARG A 129 16.11 -2.74 8.41
C ARG A 129 17.30 -2.14 7.64
N THR A 130 18.12 -3.01 7.06
CA THR A 130 19.29 -2.65 6.26
C THR A 130 19.01 -2.93 4.80
N SER A 131 19.12 -1.89 3.98
CA SER A 131 19.17 -1.95 2.52
C SER A 131 20.46 -2.60 1.98
N THR A 132 21.06 -3.52 2.74
CA THR A 132 22.30 -4.20 2.40
C THR A 132 21.95 -5.53 1.75
N ILE A 133 22.38 -5.74 0.51
CA ILE A 133 22.23 -7.01 -0.18
C ILE A 133 22.90 -8.11 0.65
N GLN A 134 22.10 -9.02 1.18
CA GLN A 134 22.59 -10.16 1.94
C GLN A 134 23.11 -11.22 0.98
N VAL A 135 24.28 -11.80 1.27
CA VAL A 135 24.94 -12.77 0.39
C VAL A 135 25.23 -14.06 1.15
N GLY A 136 24.87 -15.18 0.54
CA GLY A 136 25.09 -16.54 1.07
C GLY A 136 26.39 -17.17 0.60
N SER A 137 26.50 -18.49 0.76
CA SER A 137 27.70 -19.26 0.43
C SER A 137 28.04 -19.24 -1.06
N GLN A 138 29.30 -18.91 -1.37
CA GLN A 138 29.85 -18.91 -2.73
C GLN A 138 29.88 -20.30 -3.38
N GLU A 139 29.95 -21.39 -2.59
CA GLU A 139 29.89 -22.75 -3.13
C GLU A 139 28.45 -23.17 -3.43
N LEU A 140 27.50 -22.80 -2.58
CA LEU A 140 26.07 -23.05 -2.83
C LEU A 140 25.56 -22.21 -4.02
N PHE A 141 26.01 -20.96 -4.15
CA PHE A 141 25.73 -20.11 -5.31
C PHE A 141 26.06 -20.79 -6.65
N LYS A 142 27.11 -21.60 -6.72
CA LYS A 142 27.48 -22.33 -7.95
C LYS A 142 26.48 -23.43 -8.31
N LYS A 143 25.81 -24.04 -7.31
CA LYS A 143 24.80 -25.10 -7.47
C LYS A 143 23.48 -24.58 -8.04
N LEU A 144 23.13 -23.33 -7.72
CA LEU A 144 21.89 -22.67 -8.13
C LEU A 144 21.60 -22.78 -9.63
N ALA A 145 20.33 -22.76 -10.01
CA ALA A 145 19.96 -22.73 -11.42
C ALA A 145 20.50 -21.46 -12.12
N LYS A 146 20.61 -21.50 -13.45
CA LYS A 146 21.22 -20.39 -14.19
C LYS A 146 20.37 -19.12 -14.14
N ARG A 147 19.06 -19.23 -13.90
CA ARG A 147 18.20 -18.06 -13.68
C ARG A 147 18.46 -17.41 -12.32
N ASP A 148 18.58 -18.19 -11.25
CA ASP A 148 18.89 -17.68 -9.91
C ASP A 148 20.28 -17.04 -9.84
N GLN A 149 21.30 -17.72 -10.39
CA GLN A 149 22.64 -17.13 -10.51
C GLN A 149 22.63 -15.81 -11.29
N TYR A 150 21.68 -15.61 -12.21
CA TYR A 150 21.52 -14.36 -12.94
C TYR A 150 20.81 -13.31 -12.08
N LEU A 151 19.67 -13.61 -11.49
CA LEU A 151 18.88 -12.67 -10.69
C LEU A 151 19.66 -12.14 -9.48
N LEU A 152 20.28 -13.03 -8.69
CA LEU A 152 21.06 -12.67 -7.51
C LEU A 152 22.29 -11.79 -7.84
N LYS A 153 22.97 -12.03 -8.98
CA LYS A 153 24.07 -11.16 -9.45
C LYS A 153 23.64 -9.74 -9.80
N HIS A 154 22.35 -9.53 -10.03
CA HIS A 154 21.77 -8.23 -10.37
C HIS A 154 20.80 -7.71 -9.29
N GLN A 155 20.82 -8.27 -8.07
CA GLN A 155 20.08 -7.71 -6.95
C GLN A 155 20.47 -6.23 -6.72
N GLY A 156 19.49 -5.39 -6.41
CA GLY A 156 19.63 -3.94 -6.33
C GLY A 156 19.74 -3.22 -7.69
N GLN A 157 19.96 -3.94 -8.81
CA GLN A 157 19.93 -3.36 -10.15
C GLN A 157 18.52 -3.45 -10.72
N ALA A 158 18.10 -2.41 -11.47
CA ALA A 158 16.78 -2.35 -12.10
C ALA A 158 15.61 -2.73 -11.16
N TYR A 159 15.71 -2.39 -9.88
CA TYR A 159 14.71 -2.68 -8.83
C TYR A 159 14.46 -4.17 -8.58
N ILE A 160 15.40 -5.05 -8.93
CA ILE A 160 15.36 -6.48 -8.58
C ILE A 160 15.73 -6.64 -7.11
N ASP A 161 14.95 -7.37 -6.35
CA ASP A 161 15.26 -7.75 -4.98
C ASP A 161 15.14 -9.26 -4.72
N PHE A 162 15.77 -9.71 -3.65
CA PHE A 162 15.65 -11.05 -3.09
C PHE A 162 15.40 -10.90 -1.58
N GLN A 163 14.15 -11.03 -1.19
CA GLN A 163 13.61 -10.62 0.10
C GLN A 163 13.34 -11.84 0.97
N TYR A 164 13.82 -11.83 2.21
CA TYR A 164 13.37 -12.81 3.22
C TYR A 164 11.90 -12.60 3.53
N ILE A 165 11.09 -13.66 3.43
CA ILE A 165 9.64 -13.62 3.69
C ILE A 165 9.18 -14.47 4.89
N GLY A 166 10.12 -15.10 5.60
CA GLY A 166 9.84 -16.00 6.73
C GLY A 166 10.19 -17.46 6.43
N GLU A 167 10.18 -18.32 7.46
CA GLU A 167 10.39 -19.79 7.34
C GLU A 167 11.64 -20.24 6.55
N GLY A 168 12.72 -19.46 6.57
CA GLY A 168 13.91 -19.74 5.74
C GLY A 168 13.74 -19.43 4.24
N VAL A 169 12.56 -18.97 3.82
CA VAL A 169 12.19 -18.69 2.42
C VAL A 169 12.54 -17.26 2.04
N PHE A 170 13.10 -17.12 0.83
CA PHE A 170 13.33 -15.85 0.17
C PHE A 170 12.63 -15.83 -1.19
N GLU A 171 12.07 -14.68 -1.58
CA GLU A 171 11.41 -14.49 -2.87
C GLU A 171 12.03 -13.37 -3.70
N TYR A 172 12.05 -13.56 -5.02
CA TYR A 172 12.38 -12.48 -5.95
C TYR A 172 11.20 -11.52 -6.08
N ARG A 173 11.41 -10.26 -5.71
CA ARG A 173 10.40 -9.20 -5.84
C ARG A 173 10.93 -8.00 -6.62
N ARG A 174 10.02 -7.12 -7.02
CA ARG A 174 10.35 -5.76 -7.42
C ARG A 174 10.40 -4.89 -6.17
N GLN A 175 11.40 -4.03 -6.05
CA GLN A 175 11.46 -3.05 -4.97
C GLN A 175 10.32 -2.03 -5.08
N PRO A 176 9.58 -1.72 -3.99
CA PRO A 176 8.50 -0.72 -4.00
C PRO A 176 8.94 0.67 -4.49
N GLN A 177 10.23 1.00 -4.33
CA GLN A 177 10.86 2.22 -4.83
C GLN A 177 10.65 2.42 -6.35
N TYR A 178 10.45 1.35 -7.12
CA TYR A 178 10.11 1.42 -8.54
C TYR A 178 8.90 2.33 -8.83
N ILE A 179 7.82 2.15 -8.07
CA ILE A 179 6.57 2.91 -8.28
C ILE A 179 6.81 4.38 -7.86
N LEU A 180 7.64 4.62 -6.85
CA LEU A 180 8.02 5.97 -6.43
C LEU A 180 8.87 6.71 -7.48
N ASP A 181 9.80 6.01 -8.11
CA ASP A 181 10.75 6.60 -9.04
C ASP A 181 10.18 6.82 -10.45
N ILE A 182 9.28 5.92 -10.89
CA ILE A 182 8.73 5.94 -12.24
C ILE A 182 7.34 6.57 -12.26
N PHE A 183 6.45 6.16 -11.36
CA PHE A 183 5.02 6.51 -11.46
C PHE A 183 4.67 7.74 -10.63
N ALA A 184 5.00 7.74 -9.34
CA ALA A 184 4.54 8.75 -8.40
C ALA A 184 4.75 10.22 -8.84
N PRO A 185 5.82 10.64 -9.56
CA PRO A 185 5.97 12.03 -10.01
C PRO A 185 4.88 12.50 -10.99
N ALA A 186 4.19 11.58 -11.67
CA ALA A 186 3.19 11.87 -12.69
C ALA A 186 1.74 11.55 -12.27
N LEU A 187 1.54 10.84 -11.15
CA LEU A 187 0.22 10.47 -10.65
C LEU A 187 -0.53 11.66 -9.98
N PRO A 188 -1.87 11.64 -9.94
CA PRO A 188 -2.71 12.48 -9.08
C PRO A 188 -2.35 12.39 -7.59
N ILE A 189 -2.66 13.43 -6.81
CA ILE A 189 -2.18 13.59 -5.42
C ILE A 189 -2.68 12.51 -4.45
N ASP A 190 -3.88 11.98 -4.64
CA ASP A 190 -4.41 10.84 -3.88
C ASP A 190 -3.60 9.57 -4.17
N GLN A 191 -3.36 9.27 -5.45
CA GLN A 191 -2.58 8.11 -5.88
C GLN A 191 -1.12 8.22 -5.43
N GLN A 192 -0.52 9.42 -5.49
CA GLN A 192 0.81 9.67 -4.94
C GLN A 192 0.91 9.37 -3.45
N ARG A 193 -0.10 9.75 -2.66
CA ARG A 193 -0.11 9.52 -1.21
C ARG A 193 -0.26 8.03 -0.91
N PHE A 194 -1.10 7.32 -1.67
CA PHE A 194 -1.26 5.87 -1.57
C PHE A 194 0.07 5.14 -1.82
N VAL A 195 0.68 5.31 -3.00
CA VAL A 195 1.88 4.54 -3.37
C VAL A 195 3.09 4.90 -2.49
N LYS A 196 3.16 6.15 -1.99
CA LYS A 196 4.22 6.56 -1.04
C LYS A 196 4.09 5.87 0.31
N GLN A 197 2.86 5.70 0.84
CA GLN A 197 2.66 4.96 2.08
C GLN A 197 2.97 3.48 1.89
N MET A 198 2.39 2.84 0.86
CA MET A 198 2.65 1.43 0.54
C MET A 198 4.15 1.13 0.35
N ALA A 199 4.90 2.03 -0.30
CA ALA A 199 6.33 1.88 -0.47
C ALA A 199 7.15 2.00 0.82
N MET A 200 6.65 2.72 1.83
CA MET A 200 7.25 2.80 3.16
C MET A 200 6.84 1.59 4.01
N ASP A 201 5.58 1.21 3.95
CA ASP A 201 4.97 0.12 4.72
C ASP A 201 5.54 -1.25 4.33
N ASN A 202 5.92 -1.43 3.05
CA ASN A 202 6.37 -2.69 2.48
C ASN A 202 7.88 -2.69 2.14
N GLN A 203 8.68 -1.88 2.84
CA GLN A 203 10.14 -2.01 2.80
C GLN A 203 10.56 -3.36 3.37
N ASP A 204 9.98 -3.72 4.51
CA ASP A 204 10.10 -5.01 5.18
C ASP A 204 8.74 -5.74 5.15
N ILE A 205 8.73 -7.04 5.46
CA ILE A 205 7.49 -7.84 5.58
C ILE A 205 6.70 -7.45 6.84
N LEU A 206 5.37 -7.59 6.81
CA LEU A 206 4.47 -7.35 7.94
C LEU A 206 4.32 -8.55 8.90
N TYR A 207 4.47 -9.76 8.35
CA TYR A 207 4.27 -11.03 9.06
C TYR A 207 5.50 -11.93 8.87
N ASN A 208 5.83 -12.71 9.89
CA ASN A 208 6.82 -13.79 9.86
C ASN A 208 6.42 -14.83 10.92
N ASP A 209 6.36 -16.13 10.59
CA ASP A 209 5.86 -17.20 11.48
C ASP A 209 4.61 -16.78 12.29
N ALA A 210 3.54 -16.39 11.59
CA ALA A 210 2.28 -15.88 12.16
C ALA A 210 2.41 -14.75 13.24
N ALA A 211 3.56 -14.09 13.34
CA ALA A 211 3.86 -13.00 14.26
C ALA A 211 3.92 -11.65 13.52
N LEU A 212 3.72 -10.55 14.26
CA LEU A 212 3.95 -9.20 13.74
C LEU A 212 5.44 -8.85 13.81
N THR A 213 5.99 -8.38 12.70
CA THR A 213 7.38 -7.89 12.60
C THR A 213 7.52 -6.40 12.94
N ILE A 214 6.40 -5.67 13.03
CA ILE A 214 6.35 -4.24 13.30
C ILE A 214 5.80 -3.94 14.70
N SER A 215 6.21 -2.81 15.27
CA SER A 215 5.70 -2.38 16.58
C SER A 215 4.22 -2.00 16.56
N TRP A 216 3.52 -2.19 17.68
CA TRP A 216 2.14 -1.74 17.88
C TRP A 216 1.92 -0.25 17.58
N ASN A 217 2.90 0.60 17.88
CA ASN A 217 2.84 2.03 17.57
C ASN A 217 2.92 2.29 16.05
N GLU A 218 3.72 1.50 15.31
CA GLU A 218 3.78 1.60 13.86
C GLU A 218 2.46 1.16 13.23
N LEU A 219 1.91 0.03 13.68
CA LEU A 219 0.61 -0.48 13.25
C LEU A 219 -0.53 0.55 13.47
N VAL A 220 -0.57 1.19 14.65
CA VAL A 220 -1.50 2.30 14.94
C VAL A 220 -1.29 3.48 13.98
N ASN A 221 -0.05 3.85 13.67
CA ASN A 221 0.25 4.92 12.72
C ASN A 221 -0.19 4.57 11.28
N ARG A 222 -0.02 3.32 10.83
CA ARG A 222 -0.49 2.85 9.52
C ARG A 222 -2.03 2.90 9.45
N ALA A 223 -2.74 2.45 10.49
CA ALA A 223 -4.21 2.56 10.57
C ALA A 223 -4.69 4.03 10.53
N LEU A 224 -4.06 4.91 11.32
CA LEU A 224 -4.36 6.34 11.33
C LEU A 224 -4.10 7.00 9.97
N PHE A 225 -3.08 6.56 9.23
CA PHE A 225 -2.85 7.02 7.85
C PHE A 225 -4.02 6.66 6.95
N TRP A 226 -4.44 5.39 6.94
CA TRP A 226 -5.49 4.92 6.02
C TRP A 226 -6.87 5.49 6.36
N GLU A 227 -7.22 5.68 7.63
CA GLU A 227 -8.42 6.41 8.05
C GLU A 227 -8.42 7.84 7.49
N ASN A 228 -7.32 8.57 7.67
CA ASN A 228 -7.18 9.95 7.17
C ASN A 228 -7.15 10.01 5.64
N TYR A 229 -6.56 9.01 4.98
CA TYR A 229 -6.56 8.89 3.52
C TYR A 229 -7.98 8.76 2.97
N LEU A 230 -8.77 7.83 3.52
CA LEU A 230 -10.15 7.57 3.09
C LEU A 230 -11.06 8.78 3.36
N LYS A 231 -10.89 9.44 4.51
CA LYS A 231 -11.58 10.68 4.87
C LYS A 231 -11.26 11.84 3.91
N LYS A 232 -9.99 11.95 3.48
CA LYS A 232 -9.53 13.04 2.61
C LYS A 232 -9.81 12.80 1.13
N TYR A 233 -9.82 11.54 0.69
CA TYR A 233 -9.99 11.15 -0.70
C TYR A 233 -11.12 10.09 -0.84
N PRO A 234 -12.38 10.44 -0.55
CA PRO A 234 -13.51 9.49 -0.52
C PRO A 234 -13.84 8.84 -1.88
N ASN A 235 -13.26 9.36 -2.97
CA ASN A 235 -13.39 8.88 -4.35
C ASN A 235 -12.02 8.44 -4.95
N ALA A 236 -11.02 8.16 -4.12
CA ALA A 236 -9.69 7.76 -4.58
C ALA A 236 -9.71 6.50 -5.46
N LYS A 237 -8.80 6.41 -6.44
CA LYS A 237 -8.66 5.22 -7.28
C LYS A 237 -8.40 3.94 -6.47
N PHE A 238 -7.65 4.05 -5.38
CA PHE A 238 -7.27 2.95 -4.50
C PHE A 238 -8.12 2.87 -3.22
N LYS A 239 -9.35 3.40 -3.22
CA LYS A 239 -10.24 3.42 -2.04
C LYS A 239 -10.44 2.02 -1.43
N THR A 240 -10.75 1.02 -2.25
CA THR A 240 -11.01 -0.35 -1.77
C THR A 240 -9.76 -0.94 -1.11
N ASP A 241 -8.60 -0.74 -1.72
CA ASP A 241 -7.32 -1.25 -1.22
C ASP A 241 -6.95 -0.57 0.11
N ALA A 242 -7.14 0.75 0.22
CA ALA A 242 -6.96 1.51 1.46
C ALA A 242 -7.96 1.11 2.56
N GLN A 243 -9.19 0.71 2.20
CA GLN A 243 -10.18 0.23 3.16
C GLN A 243 -9.78 -1.15 3.71
N SER A 244 -9.34 -2.09 2.85
CA SER A 244 -8.84 -3.39 3.29
C SER A 244 -7.67 -3.25 4.26
N LEU A 245 -6.70 -2.38 3.96
CA LEU A 245 -5.56 -2.10 4.84
C LEU A 245 -5.98 -1.47 6.17
N LEU A 246 -6.96 -0.55 6.17
CA LEU A 246 -7.51 0.00 7.40
C LEU A 246 -8.18 -1.09 8.25
N ASP A 247 -8.98 -1.97 7.64
CA ASP A 247 -9.72 -3.00 8.37
C ASP A 247 -8.79 -4.11 8.90
N GLU A 248 -7.77 -4.49 8.15
CA GLU A 248 -6.68 -5.36 8.60
C GLU A 248 -5.94 -4.74 9.80
N TYR A 249 -5.45 -3.50 9.67
CA TYR A 249 -4.72 -2.88 10.78
C TYR A 249 -5.61 -2.61 11.99
N ARG A 250 -6.90 -2.30 11.81
CA ARG A 250 -7.88 -2.26 12.93
C ARG A 250 -7.98 -3.60 13.64
N TYR A 251 -8.12 -4.69 12.89
CA TYR A 251 -8.19 -6.03 13.46
C TYR A 251 -6.94 -6.35 14.28
N LEU A 252 -5.76 -6.16 13.68
CA LEU A 252 -4.48 -6.40 14.32
C LEU A 252 -4.29 -5.57 15.61
N ILE A 253 -4.64 -4.28 15.62
CA ILE A 253 -4.47 -3.40 16.81
C ILE A 253 -5.23 -3.90 18.03
N PHE A 254 -6.39 -4.56 17.84
CA PHE A 254 -7.28 -4.93 18.94
C PHE A 254 -7.32 -6.43 19.25
N LEU A 255 -6.92 -7.30 18.30
CA LEU A 255 -6.93 -8.75 18.46
C LEU A 255 -5.54 -9.39 18.28
N GLY A 256 -4.72 -8.86 17.38
CA GLY A 256 -3.39 -9.40 17.05
C GLY A 256 -3.43 -10.54 16.03
N VAL A 257 -2.44 -11.42 16.13
CA VAL A 257 -2.25 -12.67 15.35
C VAL A 257 -1.75 -13.77 16.28
N ASP A 258 -1.80 -15.04 15.85
CA ASP A 258 -1.49 -16.22 16.69
C ASP A 258 -0.17 -16.12 17.47
N ASN A 259 0.93 -15.69 16.83
CA ASN A 259 2.24 -15.52 17.49
C ASN A 259 2.54 -14.06 17.88
N SER A 260 1.54 -13.18 17.85
CA SER A 260 1.57 -11.82 18.44
C SER A 260 0.16 -11.38 18.86
N PRO A 261 -0.47 -12.08 19.81
CA PRO A 261 -1.83 -11.77 20.25
C PRO A 261 -1.83 -10.51 21.12
N VAL A 262 -2.94 -9.75 21.08
CA VAL A 262 -3.13 -8.64 22.03
C VAL A 262 -3.43 -9.18 23.44
N SER A 263 -4.12 -10.32 23.52
CA SER A 263 -4.43 -11.07 24.74
C SER A 263 -4.85 -12.49 24.34
N ASP A 264 -4.61 -13.49 25.19
CA ASP A 264 -5.13 -14.85 24.97
C ASP A 264 -6.61 -15.00 25.38
N GLU A 265 -7.07 -14.12 26.29
CA GLU A 265 -8.35 -14.31 27.01
C GLU A 265 -9.30 -13.11 26.91
N PHE A 266 -8.80 -11.90 26.63
CA PHE A 266 -9.58 -10.64 26.61
C PHE A 266 -10.50 -10.43 27.83
N ALA A 267 -10.09 -10.92 29.00
CA ALA A 267 -10.87 -10.90 30.23
C ALA A 267 -10.21 -10.01 31.32
N PRO A 268 -10.95 -9.63 32.38
CA PRO A 268 -10.37 -8.77 33.41
C PRO A 268 -9.32 -9.51 34.24
N ASN A 269 -8.18 -8.84 34.47
CA ASN A 269 -7.02 -9.37 35.20
C ASN A 269 -6.26 -10.51 34.49
N THR A 270 -6.53 -10.78 33.22
CA THR A 270 -5.72 -11.71 32.39
C THR A 270 -4.54 -10.98 31.76
N TRP A 271 -3.63 -11.73 31.12
CA TRP A 271 -2.54 -11.13 30.37
C TRP A 271 -3.04 -10.34 29.15
N ILE A 272 -2.40 -9.21 28.90
CA ILE A 272 -2.54 -8.38 27.70
C ILE A 272 -1.12 -7.91 27.38
N ASP A 273 -0.72 -7.92 26.11
CA ASP A 273 0.58 -7.43 25.70
C ASP A 273 0.78 -5.97 26.19
N PRO A 274 1.87 -5.67 26.92
CA PRO A 274 2.03 -4.38 27.57
C PRO A 274 2.21 -3.23 26.58
N ASP A 275 2.83 -3.49 25.42
CA ASP A 275 3.09 -2.48 24.39
C ASP A 275 1.84 -2.27 23.51
N ALA A 276 1.07 -3.32 23.23
CA ALA A 276 -0.26 -3.23 22.63
C ALA A 276 -1.18 -2.38 23.53
N LEU A 277 -1.25 -2.71 24.82
CA LEU A 277 -2.07 -1.99 25.78
C LEU A 277 -1.61 -0.52 25.93
N ALA A 278 -0.31 -0.24 25.85
CA ALA A 278 0.22 1.12 25.84
C ALA A 278 -0.21 1.89 24.57
N ALA A 279 -0.10 1.27 23.39
CA ALA A 279 -0.50 1.85 22.12
C ALA A 279 -2.02 2.12 22.07
N ILE A 280 -2.85 1.17 22.53
CA ILE A 280 -4.30 1.32 22.63
C ILE A 280 -4.68 2.43 23.62
N LYS A 281 -4.02 2.51 24.79
CA LYS A 281 -4.20 3.61 25.77
C LYS A 281 -3.78 4.98 25.23
N ALA A 282 -2.81 5.04 24.31
CA ALA A 282 -2.45 6.27 23.62
C ALA A 282 -3.50 6.64 22.56
N LEU A 283 -3.95 5.67 21.77
CA LEU A 283 -4.99 5.83 20.74
C LEU A 283 -6.33 6.31 21.34
N ALA A 284 -6.76 5.73 22.47
CA ALA A 284 -7.98 6.11 23.20
C ALA A 284 -8.01 7.57 23.69
N LYS A 285 -6.85 8.24 23.79
CA LYS A 285 -6.74 9.65 24.22
C LYS A 285 -6.80 10.64 23.05
N ARG A 286 -6.79 10.17 21.80
CA ARG A 286 -6.83 11.02 20.61
C ARG A 286 -8.23 11.59 20.38
N THR A 287 -8.29 12.78 19.80
CA THR A 287 -9.53 13.51 19.48
C THR A 287 -9.75 13.76 17.99
N ASP A 288 -8.83 13.28 17.14
CA ASP A 288 -8.78 13.57 15.69
C ASP A 288 -9.14 12.38 14.79
N THR A 289 -9.42 11.22 15.39
CA THR A 289 -9.65 9.91 14.76
C THR A 289 -10.90 9.25 15.34
N ASN A 290 -11.61 8.41 14.57
CA ASN A 290 -12.70 7.61 15.08
C ASN A 290 -12.18 6.35 15.82
N LEU A 291 -10.96 5.90 15.50
CA LEU A 291 -10.29 4.77 16.17
C LEU A 291 -10.11 4.98 17.67
N SER A 292 -10.10 6.24 18.16
CA SER A 292 -10.08 6.52 19.60
C SER A 292 -11.31 5.98 20.30
N SER A 293 -12.50 6.04 19.68
CA SER A 293 -13.73 5.48 20.24
C SER A 293 -13.70 3.95 20.27
N THR A 294 -13.10 3.30 19.25
CA THR A 294 -12.87 1.85 19.23
C THR A 294 -11.90 1.44 20.35
N ALA A 295 -10.82 2.19 20.54
CA ALA A 295 -9.87 1.97 21.62
C ALA A 295 -10.48 2.20 23.03
N GLN A 296 -11.37 3.18 23.17
CA GLN A 296 -12.13 3.39 24.42
C GLN A 296 -13.05 2.20 24.72
N LYS A 297 -13.79 1.70 23.71
CA LYS A 297 -14.61 0.48 23.85
C LYS A 297 -13.79 -0.75 24.23
N PHE A 298 -12.61 -0.94 23.61
CA PHE A 298 -11.70 -2.03 23.96
C PHE A 298 -11.31 -1.96 25.45
N LEU A 299 -10.85 -0.79 25.91
CA LEU A 299 -10.41 -0.59 27.30
C LEU A 299 -11.55 -0.78 28.30
N ASP A 300 -12.77 -0.36 27.95
CA ASP A 300 -13.96 -0.55 28.76
C ASP A 300 -14.39 -2.04 28.81
N PHE A 301 -14.25 -2.77 27.70
CA PHE A 301 -14.54 -4.20 27.61
C PHE A 301 -13.61 -5.04 28.48
N ILE A 302 -12.28 -4.88 28.35
CA ILE A 302 -11.30 -5.63 29.17
C ILE A 302 -11.40 -5.30 30.66
N ALA A 303 -11.93 -4.13 31.03
CA ALA A 303 -12.17 -3.73 32.42
C ALA A 303 -13.53 -4.22 32.97
N THR A 304 -14.45 -4.69 32.11
CA THR A 304 -15.80 -5.14 32.52
C THR A 304 -15.79 -6.62 32.87
N PRO A 305 -16.22 -7.02 34.10
CA PRO A 305 -16.45 -8.41 34.50
C PRO A 305 -17.25 -9.20 33.47
N ILE A 306 -16.86 -10.45 33.19
CA ILE A 306 -17.44 -11.26 32.10
C ILE A 306 -18.97 -11.35 32.25
N GLU A 307 -19.44 -11.51 33.47
CA GLU A 307 -20.84 -11.64 33.86
C GLU A 307 -21.68 -10.38 33.55
N GLN A 308 -21.03 -9.22 33.39
CA GLN A 308 -21.67 -7.92 33.14
C GLN A 308 -21.63 -7.52 31.65
N ARG A 309 -20.88 -8.23 30.81
CA ARG A 309 -20.63 -7.83 29.41
C ARG A 309 -21.88 -7.86 28.55
N SER A 310 -22.68 -8.92 28.64
CA SER A 310 -23.89 -9.07 27.82
C SER A 310 -24.92 -7.96 28.07
N GLU A 311 -25.13 -7.59 29.34
CA GLU A 311 -26.01 -6.47 29.72
C GLU A 311 -25.45 -5.12 29.24
N LYS A 312 -24.17 -4.85 29.52
CA LYS A 312 -23.54 -3.55 29.25
C LYS A 312 -23.36 -3.25 27.77
N PHE A 313 -22.97 -4.26 26.98
CA PHE A 313 -22.58 -4.09 25.58
C PHE A 313 -23.65 -4.55 24.59
N GLN A 314 -24.79 -5.07 25.07
CA GLN A 314 -25.91 -5.57 24.24
C GLN A 314 -25.44 -6.61 23.19
N ILE A 315 -24.53 -7.49 23.60
CA ILE A 315 -23.94 -8.48 22.70
C ILE A 315 -24.97 -9.57 22.44
N VAL A 316 -25.35 -9.71 21.17
CA VAL A 316 -26.21 -10.78 20.68
C VAL A 316 -25.40 -12.08 20.61
N SER A 317 -25.98 -13.20 21.04
CA SER A 317 -25.35 -14.52 20.93
C SER A 317 -25.39 -15.05 19.49
N ASP A 318 -24.43 -15.93 19.14
CA ASP A 318 -24.34 -16.54 17.80
C ASP A 318 -25.58 -17.33 17.37
N SER A 319 -26.47 -17.67 18.33
CA SER A 319 -27.82 -18.20 18.10
C SER A 319 -28.64 -17.42 17.09
N ASP A 320 -28.40 -16.11 16.97
CA ASP A 320 -29.23 -15.21 16.19
C ASP A 320 -28.61 -14.90 14.80
N ILE A 321 -27.45 -15.50 14.49
CA ILE A 321 -26.68 -15.26 13.26
C ILE A 321 -26.61 -16.51 12.36
N HIS A 322 -26.72 -17.72 12.92
CA HIS A 322 -26.57 -18.98 12.17
C HIS A 322 -27.77 -19.93 12.20
N GLU A 323 -28.88 -19.51 11.58
CA GLU A 323 -29.99 -20.40 11.19
C GLU A 323 -29.62 -21.28 9.96
N ALA A 324 -28.46 -21.96 10.01
CA ALA A 324 -27.92 -22.72 8.87
C ALA A 324 -27.04 -23.96 9.19
N SER A 325 -26.86 -24.37 10.45
CA SER A 325 -26.24 -25.68 10.78
C SER A 325 -26.64 -26.22 12.16
N ALA A 326 -27.86 -26.75 12.24
CA ALA A 326 -28.37 -27.33 13.48
C ALA A 326 -27.81 -28.74 13.75
N THR A 327 -26.85 -28.88 14.68
CA THR A 327 -26.71 -30.06 15.58
C THR A 327 -25.90 -29.74 16.84
N SER A 328 -26.46 -28.97 17.78
CA SER A 328 -26.39 -29.21 19.25
C SER A 328 -26.89 -27.99 20.02
N GLU A 329 -27.69 -28.22 21.07
CA GLU A 329 -28.16 -27.17 21.98
C GLU A 329 -27.06 -26.85 23.00
N SER A 330 -26.26 -25.80 22.73
CA SER A 330 -25.52 -25.11 23.78
C SER A 330 -25.84 -23.61 23.73
N HIS A 331 -26.47 -23.11 24.79
CA HIS A 331 -26.58 -21.67 25.05
C HIS A 331 -25.24 -21.15 25.63
N GLU A 332 -24.15 -21.37 24.89
CA GLU A 332 -22.86 -20.81 25.26
C GLU A 332 -22.84 -19.33 24.92
N THR A 333 -22.58 -18.50 25.92
CA THR A 333 -22.22 -17.10 25.68
C THR A 333 -20.99 -17.07 24.78
N PRO A 334 -20.95 -16.28 23.69
CA PRO A 334 -19.78 -16.20 22.82
C PRO A 334 -18.53 -15.93 23.64
N ASN A 335 -17.40 -16.52 23.26
CA ASN A 335 -16.16 -16.32 23.99
C ASN A 335 -15.76 -14.81 24.01
N PRO A 336 -14.93 -14.36 24.96
CA PRO A 336 -14.51 -12.95 25.05
C PRO A 336 -13.95 -12.35 23.74
N TYR A 337 -13.34 -13.17 22.89
CA TYR A 337 -12.77 -12.76 21.61
C TYR A 337 -13.85 -12.40 20.59
N GLU A 338 -14.82 -13.28 20.34
CA GLU A 338 -15.93 -13.00 19.40
C GLU A 338 -16.84 -11.88 19.94
N GLN A 339 -17.07 -11.83 21.26
CA GLN A 339 -17.72 -10.69 21.92
C GLN A 339 -17.04 -9.35 21.58
N LEU A 340 -15.71 -9.29 21.69
CA LEU A 340 -14.93 -8.08 21.42
C LEU A 340 -14.90 -7.73 19.93
N LYS A 341 -14.66 -8.72 19.06
CA LYS A 341 -14.67 -8.59 17.59
C LYS A 341 -16.00 -8.02 17.09
N SER A 342 -17.12 -8.51 17.63
CA SER A 342 -18.47 -8.00 17.37
C SER A 342 -18.66 -6.56 17.88
N LEU A 343 -18.36 -6.28 19.16
CA LEU A 343 -18.47 -4.95 19.78
C LEU A 343 -17.67 -3.85 19.05
N LEU A 344 -16.49 -4.20 18.53
CA LEU A 344 -15.59 -3.30 17.80
C LEU A 344 -15.84 -3.26 16.29
N GLN A 345 -16.77 -4.09 15.78
CA GLN A 345 -17.11 -4.22 14.37
C GLN A 345 -15.86 -4.48 13.51
N LEU A 346 -15.12 -5.52 13.89
CA LEU A 346 -13.91 -5.97 13.21
C LEU A 346 -14.27 -7.13 12.26
N SER A 347 -13.95 -6.98 10.97
CA SER A 347 -13.94 -8.10 10.04
C SER A 347 -12.56 -8.76 10.06
N SER A 348 -12.49 -10.09 10.03
CA SER A 348 -11.18 -10.73 9.85
C SER A 348 -10.63 -10.42 8.45
N PRO A 349 -9.33 -10.09 8.33
CA PRO A 349 -8.67 -9.98 7.02
C PRO A 349 -8.56 -11.34 6.30
N TRP A 350 -8.78 -12.46 7.00
CA TRP A 350 -8.69 -13.82 6.46
C TRP A 350 -10.05 -14.46 6.13
N GLU A 351 -11.17 -13.91 6.60
CA GLU A 351 -12.54 -14.40 6.31
C GLU A 351 -12.98 -14.15 4.85
N LYS A 352 -12.32 -13.22 4.14
CA LYS A 352 -12.60 -12.90 2.73
C LYS A 352 -11.53 -13.52 1.85
N GLU A 353 -11.92 -14.10 0.71
CA GLU A 353 -10.97 -14.53 -0.31
C GLU A 353 -10.04 -13.36 -0.69
N ARG A 354 -8.75 -13.47 -0.35
CA ARG A 354 -7.75 -12.47 -0.69
C ARG A 354 -7.50 -12.50 -2.19
N GLN A 355 -8.17 -11.61 -2.92
CA GLN A 355 -7.97 -11.41 -4.37
C GLN A 355 -6.71 -10.60 -4.69
N LYS A 356 -6.08 -10.00 -3.68
CA LYS A 356 -4.84 -9.23 -3.81
C LYS A 356 -3.96 -9.39 -2.58
N ASP A 357 -2.66 -9.31 -2.81
CA ASP A 357 -1.64 -9.08 -1.79
C ASP A 357 -1.30 -7.58 -1.74
N CYS A 358 -1.30 -6.99 -0.55
CA CYS A 358 -1.00 -5.59 -0.30
C CYS A 358 0.34 -5.36 0.42
N HIS A 359 1.11 -6.40 0.74
CA HIS A 359 2.28 -6.32 1.63
C HIS A 359 3.64 -6.49 0.91
N VAL A 360 3.63 -6.63 -0.43
CA VAL A 360 4.82 -6.97 -1.25
C VAL A 360 5.28 -5.90 -2.24
N ASP A 361 4.52 -4.83 -2.48
CA ASP A 361 4.88 -3.74 -3.40
C ASP A 361 4.18 -2.42 -3.00
N ALA A 362 4.47 -1.31 -3.68
CA ALA A 362 3.85 -0.01 -3.47
C ALA A 362 2.40 0.09 -4.02
N ILE A 363 1.79 -1.03 -4.38
CA ILE A 363 0.36 -1.22 -4.72
C ILE A 363 -0.07 -2.63 -4.31
N CYS A 364 -1.38 -2.86 -4.17
CA CYS A 364 -1.90 -4.21 -4.03
C CYS A 364 -1.93 -4.95 -5.39
N ILE A 365 -1.32 -6.12 -5.47
CA ILE A 365 -1.15 -6.94 -6.68
C ILE A 365 -2.13 -8.13 -6.62
N GLN A 366 -2.70 -8.53 -7.76
CA GLN A 366 -3.52 -9.75 -7.84
C GLN A 366 -2.65 -11.00 -7.63
N ILE A 367 -3.11 -11.90 -6.76
CA ILE A 367 -2.45 -13.17 -6.41
C ILE A 367 -2.52 -14.11 -7.63
#